data_AF-A0A212D8A8-F1
#
_entry.id   AF-A0A212D8A8-F1
#
_cell.length_a   1.000
_cell.length_b   1.000
_cell.length_c   1.000
_cell.angle_alpha   90.00
_cell.angle_beta   90.00
_cell.angle_gamma   90.00
#
_symmetry.space_group_name_H-M   'P 1'
#
loop_
_entity.id
_entity.type
_entity.pdbx_description
1 polymer ?
#
loop_
_entity_poly.entity_id
_entity_poly.type
_entity_poly.pdbx_seq_one_letter_code
_entity_poly.pdbx_strand_id
1 'polypeptide(L)'
;MPTPTEMEINCVTFPHPDTMPEQQLLKPTEWSYCDYFWADKKDSQGNGTVAGFELLLQKQLKGKQMQKEMSEFIRESSLGEAWAQVKKSLADEAEVHLKFSAKLHSEVEKPLMNFRENFKKDMKKCDHHIADLRKQLASRYAAVEKARKALTERQRDLEMKTQQLEIKLSNKTEEDIKKARRKSTQAGDDLMRCVDLYNQAQSKWFEEMVTTTLELERLEVERVEMIRQHLCQYTQLRHETDMFNQSTVEPVDQLLRKVDPAKDRELWVREHKTGNIRPVDMEI
;
A
#
# COMPACT_ATOMS: atom_id res chain seq x y z
N MET A 1 47.51 -60.38 53.65
CA MET A 1 47.01 -60.06 52.30
C MET A 1 46.73 -58.57 52.27
N PRO A 2 47.23 -57.78 51.29
CA PRO A 2 46.83 -56.39 51.17
C PRO A 2 45.33 -56.31 50.85
N THR A 3 44.62 -55.39 51.50
CA THR A 3 43.21 -55.07 51.19
C THR A 3 43.10 -54.52 49.77
N PRO A 4 42.11 -54.96 48.96
CA PRO A 4 41.92 -54.42 47.61
C PRO A 4 41.61 -52.93 47.68
N THR A 5 42.29 -52.12 46.87
CA THR A 5 42.07 -50.66 46.77
C THR A 5 40.99 -50.30 45.74
N GLU A 6 40.62 -51.23 44.88
CA GLU A 6 39.68 -51.06 43.77
C GLU A 6 38.71 -52.26 43.69
N MET A 7 37.54 -52.05 43.10
CA MET A 7 36.54 -53.06 42.80
C MET A 7 36.07 -52.95 41.34
N GLU A 8 35.81 -54.08 40.69
CA GLU A 8 35.29 -54.11 39.33
C GLU A 8 33.82 -54.54 39.34
N ILE A 9 32.96 -53.71 38.77
CA ILE A 9 31.53 -53.99 38.62
C ILE A 9 31.18 -53.83 37.15
N ASN A 10 30.65 -54.88 36.53
CA ASN A 10 30.24 -54.88 35.12
C ASN A 10 31.32 -54.31 34.17
N CYS A 11 32.57 -54.75 34.35
CA CYS A 11 33.73 -54.33 33.56
C CYS A 11 34.14 -52.86 33.73
N VAL A 12 33.66 -52.17 34.77
CA VAL A 12 34.07 -50.81 35.14
C VAL A 12 34.69 -50.83 36.54
N THR A 13 35.86 -50.23 36.68
CA THR A 13 36.60 -50.17 37.95
C THR A 13 36.20 -48.95 38.77
N PHE A 14 35.91 -49.17 40.05
CA PHE A 14 35.54 -48.17 41.04
C PHE A 14 36.48 -48.28 42.26
N PRO A 15 36.72 -47.20 43.02
CA PRO A 15 37.46 -47.30 44.27
C PRO A 15 36.74 -48.21 45.27
N HIS A 16 37.48 -48.99 46.05
CA HIS A 16 36.89 -49.87 47.06
C HIS A 16 36.30 -49.01 48.20
N PRO A 17 35.03 -49.23 48.62
CA PRO A 17 34.34 -48.37 49.59
C PRO A 17 35.13 -48.16 50.90
N ASP A 18 35.79 -49.20 51.37
CA ASP A 18 36.56 -49.21 52.63
C ASP A 18 37.91 -48.44 52.55
N THR A 19 38.36 -48.07 51.36
CA THR A 19 39.61 -47.32 51.14
C THR A 19 39.41 -46.06 50.28
N MET A 20 38.15 -45.66 50.06
CA MET A 20 37.78 -44.59 49.13
C MET A 20 38.28 -43.22 49.60
N PRO A 21 39.21 -42.55 48.88
CA PRO A 21 39.48 -41.13 49.13
C PRO A 21 38.24 -40.30 48.75
N GLU A 22 37.96 -39.21 49.47
CA GLU A 22 36.86 -38.29 49.12
C GLU A 22 37.02 -37.79 47.68
N GLN A 23 36.19 -38.30 46.78
CA GLN A 23 36.19 -37.88 45.38
C GLN A 23 35.22 -36.71 45.22
N GLN A 24 35.76 -35.55 44.83
CA GLN A 24 34.93 -34.40 44.51
C GLN A 24 34.10 -34.67 43.25
N LEU A 25 32.82 -34.30 43.28
CA LEU A 25 31.95 -34.33 42.12
C LEU A 25 32.47 -33.36 41.06
N LEU A 26 32.28 -33.69 39.77
CA LEU A 26 32.62 -32.81 38.65
C LEU A 26 31.78 -31.54 38.71
N LYS A 27 30.52 -31.64 39.16
CA LYS A 27 29.64 -30.51 39.45
C LYS A 27 29.07 -30.58 40.87
N PRO A 28 29.79 -30.09 41.89
CA PRO A 28 29.47 -30.32 43.30
C PRO A 28 28.18 -29.68 43.81
N THR A 29 27.59 -28.74 43.06
CA THR A 29 26.34 -28.06 43.39
C THR A 29 25.16 -28.46 42.49
N GLU A 30 25.38 -29.38 41.54
CA GLU A 30 24.35 -29.81 40.58
C GLU A 30 24.16 -31.33 40.64
N TRP A 31 22.91 -31.78 40.53
CA TRP A 31 22.60 -33.20 40.30
C TRP A 31 22.82 -33.56 38.82
N SER A 32 24.08 -33.51 38.39
CA SER A 32 24.47 -33.62 36.98
C SER A 32 24.50 -35.06 36.48
N TYR A 33 24.06 -35.30 35.24
CA TYR A 33 24.14 -36.64 34.64
C TYR A 33 25.56 -37.21 34.59
N CYS A 34 26.57 -36.35 34.46
CA CYS A 34 27.97 -36.76 34.45
C CYS A 34 28.51 -37.15 35.83
N ASP A 35 27.74 -37.02 36.90
CA ASP A 35 28.17 -37.37 38.26
C ASP A 35 27.45 -38.62 38.79
N TYR A 36 26.24 -38.91 38.31
CA TYR A 36 25.34 -39.88 38.96
C TYR A 36 24.91 -41.09 38.09
N PHE A 37 25.42 -41.25 36.86
CA PHE A 37 24.99 -42.31 35.93
C PHE A 37 26.14 -43.22 35.46
N TRP A 38 27.13 -43.44 36.33
CA TRP A 38 28.31 -44.27 36.03
C TRP A 38 28.12 -45.76 36.30
N ALA A 39 27.39 -46.12 37.36
CA ALA A 39 27.10 -47.51 37.68
C ALA A 39 25.85 -47.99 36.94
N ASP A 40 25.86 -49.27 36.56
CA ASP A 40 24.69 -49.91 35.97
C ASP A 40 23.57 -50.07 37.02
N LYS A 41 22.34 -49.83 36.59
CA LYS A 41 21.15 -50.03 37.40
C LYS A 41 20.64 -51.46 37.23
N LYS A 42 20.49 -52.18 38.33
CA LYS A 42 19.78 -53.47 38.34
C LYS A 42 18.29 -53.26 38.04
N ASP A 43 17.72 -54.13 37.22
CA ASP A 43 16.27 -54.13 37.02
C ASP A 43 15.55 -54.48 38.33
N SER A 44 14.25 -54.16 38.39
CA SER A 44 13.42 -54.41 39.58
C SER A 44 13.16 -55.89 39.86
N GLN A 45 13.54 -56.79 38.94
CA GLN A 45 13.38 -58.24 39.07
C GLN A 45 14.70 -58.96 39.38
N GLY A 46 15.81 -58.22 39.49
CA GLY A 46 17.15 -58.70 39.81
C GLY A 46 17.86 -59.49 38.70
N ASN A 47 17.27 -59.60 37.51
CA ASN A 47 17.72 -60.56 36.49
C ASN A 47 18.62 -59.94 35.40
N GLY A 48 18.73 -58.62 35.36
CA GLY A 48 19.57 -57.90 34.40
C GLY A 48 20.06 -56.54 34.92
N THR A 49 21.06 -55.98 34.24
CA THR A 49 21.62 -54.66 34.49
C THR A 49 21.49 -53.78 33.25
N VAL A 50 21.14 -52.51 33.46
CA VAL A 50 21.00 -51.49 32.41
C VAL A 50 22.00 -50.38 32.69
N ALA A 51 22.78 -50.01 31.67
CA ALA A 51 23.77 -48.94 31.80
C ALA A 51 23.12 -47.61 32.20
N GLY A 52 23.80 -46.84 33.05
CA GLY A 52 23.30 -45.52 33.48
C GLY A 52 23.03 -44.58 32.29
N PHE A 53 23.85 -44.64 31.24
CA PHE A 53 23.64 -43.85 30.02
C PHE A 53 22.38 -44.26 29.25
N GLU A 54 22.01 -45.54 29.25
CA GLU A 54 20.79 -46.05 28.61
C GLU A 54 19.54 -45.46 29.28
N LEU A 55 19.57 -45.25 30.59
CA LEU A 55 18.49 -44.56 31.32
C LEU A 55 18.35 -43.09 30.89
N LEU A 56 19.46 -42.41 30.63
CA LEU A 56 19.46 -41.04 30.10
C LEU A 56 18.88 -41.00 28.68
N LEU A 57 19.25 -41.97 27.83
CA LEU A 57 18.71 -42.11 26.49
C LEU A 57 17.20 -42.38 26.51
N GLN A 58 16.73 -43.30 27.33
CA GLN A 58 15.30 -43.57 27.55
C GLN A 58 14.56 -42.33 28.02
N LYS A 59 15.15 -41.53 28.91
CA LYS A 59 14.56 -40.27 29.36
C LYS A 59 14.44 -39.25 28.22
N GLN A 60 15.44 -39.13 27.35
CA GLN A 60 15.37 -38.25 26.18
C GLN A 60 14.31 -38.70 25.17
N LEU A 61 14.26 -40.00 24.86
CA LEU A 61 13.25 -40.60 23.98
C LEU A 61 11.84 -40.38 24.52
N LYS A 62 11.63 -40.57 25.83
CA LYS A 62 10.36 -40.28 26.49
C LYS A 62 9.98 -38.78 26.42
N GLY A 63 10.96 -37.88 26.56
CA GLY A 63 10.73 -36.44 26.40
C GLY A 63 10.27 -36.07 24.99
N LYS A 64 10.85 -36.68 23.96
CA LYS A 64 10.45 -36.48 22.55
C LYS A 64 9.07 -37.05 22.26
N GLN A 65 8.76 -38.22 22.80
CA GLN A 65 7.44 -38.84 22.68
C GLN A 65 6.37 -37.96 23.35
N MET A 66 6.63 -37.43 24.54
CA MET A 66 5.69 -36.53 25.23
C MET A 66 5.44 -35.23 24.46
N GLN A 67 6.44 -34.65 23.80
CA GLN A 67 6.25 -33.50 22.90
C GLN A 67 5.34 -33.84 21.71
N LYS A 68 5.49 -35.05 21.16
CA LYS A 68 4.65 -35.55 20.07
C LYS A 68 3.22 -35.79 20.55
N GLU A 69 3.04 -36.47 21.67
CA GLU A 69 1.73 -36.71 22.30
C GLU A 69 1.02 -35.42 22.71
N MET A 70 1.74 -34.39 23.20
CA MET A 70 1.16 -33.07 23.47
C MET A 70 0.71 -32.37 22.17
N SER A 71 1.46 -32.55 21.08
CA SER A 71 1.09 -32.05 19.75
C SER A 71 -0.11 -32.80 19.15
N GLU A 72 -0.26 -34.09 19.45
CA GLU A 72 -1.38 -34.94 19.02
C GLU A 72 -2.63 -34.72 19.90
N PHE A 73 -2.46 -34.50 21.20
CA PHE A 73 -3.51 -34.09 22.15
C PHE A 73 -4.14 -32.74 21.78
N ILE A 74 -3.32 -31.76 21.35
CA ILE A 74 -3.80 -30.48 20.80
C ILE A 74 -4.43 -30.66 19.40
N ARG A 75 -4.33 -31.83 18.76
CA ARG A 75 -4.95 -32.04 17.45
C ARG A 75 -6.33 -32.70 17.53
N GLU A 76 -6.57 -33.49 18.58
CA GLU A 76 -7.76 -34.38 18.67
C GLU A 76 -8.71 -34.04 19.84
N SER A 77 -8.39 -33.00 20.61
CA SER A 77 -9.25 -32.44 21.65
C SER A 77 -10.16 -31.32 21.12
N SER A 78 -11.28 -31.06 21.79
CA SER A 78 -12.14 -29.91 21.47
C SER A 78 -11.41 -28.57 21.64
N LEU A 79 -10.51 -28.46 22.62
CA LEU A 79 -9.58 -27.34 22.75
C LEU A 79 -8.61 -27.25 21.56
N GLY A 80 -8.14 -28.41 21.09
CA GLY A 80 -7.28 -28.54 19.93
C GLY A 80 -7.89 -28.08 18.62
N GLU A 81 -9.14 -28.46 18.38
CA GLU A 81 -9.94 -28.01 17.25
C GLU A 81 -10.13 -26.48 17.28
N ALA A 82 -10.45 -25.91 18.44
CA ALA A 82 -10.57 -24.46 18.61
C ALA A 82 -9.25 -23.74 18.29
N TRP A 83 -8.11 -24.27 18.76
CA TRP A 83 -6.78 -23.73 18.43
C TRP A 83 -6.44 -23.85 16.94
N ALA A 84 -6.79 -24.96 16.30
CA ALA A 84 -6.62 -25.12 14.86
C ALA A 84 -7.43 -24.08 14.08
N GLN A 85 -8.65 -23.77 14.53
CA GLN A 85 -9.49 -22.74 13.92
C GLN A 85 -8.96 -21.32 14.14
N VAL A 86 -8.31 -21.02 15.27
CA VAL A 86 -7.58 -19.74 15.45
C VAL A 86 -6.50 -19.57 14.39
N LYS A 87 -5.69 -20.62 14.14
CA LYS A 87 -4.66 -20.55 13.09
C LYS A 87 -5.27 -20.36 11.70
N LYS A 88 -6.44 -20.97 11.44
CA LYS A 88 -7.16 -20.81 10.18
C LYS A 88 -7.73 -19.40 10.03
N SER A 89 -8.29 -18.80 11.09
CA SER A 89 -8.85 -17.45 11.00
C SER A 89 -7.80 -16.42 10.59
N LEU A 90 -6.53 -16.58 10.99
CA LEU A 90 -5.43 -15.74 10.49
C LEU A 90 -5.23 -15.84 8.97
N ALA A 91 -5.43 -17.02 8.37
CA ALA A 91 -5.37 -17.19 6.92
C ALA A 91 -6.58 -16.54 6.24
N ASP A 92 -7.77 -16.67 6.84
CA ASP A 92 -9.00 -16.03 6.35
C ASP A 92 -8.88 -14.48 6.42
N GLU A 93 -8.32 -13.92 7.50
CA GLU A 93 -8.00 -12.49 7.63
C GLU A 93 -7.01 -12.03 6.55
N ALA A 94 -5.96 -12.82 6.28
CA ALA A 94 -5.01 -12.52 5.21
C ALA A 94 -5.69 -12.50 3.83
N GLU A 95 -6.62 -13.42 3.56
CA GLU A 95 -7.41 -13.42 2.32
C GLU A 95 -8.32 -12.20 2.20
N VAL A 96 -8.97 -11.78 3.30
CA VAL A 96 -9.78 -10.56 3.35
C VAL A 96 -8.93 -9.34 2.97
N HIS A 97 -7.75 -9.19 3.56
CA HIS A 97 -6.85 -8.07 3.24
C HIS A 97 -6.26 -8.14 1.83
N LEU A 98 -6.01 -9.34 1.29
CA LEU A 98 -5.57 -9.52 -0.10
C LEU A 98 -6.66 -9.11 -1.09
N LYS A 99 -7.92 -9.48 -0.84
CA LYS A 99 -9.06 -9.04 -1.66
C LYS A 99 -9.26 -7.54 -1.57
N PHE A 100 -9.11 -6.95 -0.38
CA PHE A 100 -9.17 -5.51 -0.20
C PHE A 100 -8.12 -4.77 -1.02
N SER A 101 -6.86 -5.22 -1.00
CA SER A 101 -5.79 -4.59 -1.80
C SER A 101 -6.02 -4.70 -3.30
N ALA A 102 -6.54 -5.85 -3.77
CA ALA A 102 -6.92 -6.02 -5.17
C ALA A 102 -8.03 -5.05 -5.58
N LYS A 103 -9.08 -4.89 -4.75
CA LYS A 103 -10.16 -3.93 -4.98
C LYS A 103 -9.66 -2.48 -4.95
N LEU A 104 -8.80 -2.12 -3.99
CA LEU A 104 -8.18 -0.79 -3.95
C LEU A 104 -7.46 -0.47 -5.25
N HIS A 105 -6.68 -1.42 -5.77
CA HIS A 105 -5.97 -1.22 -7.03
C HIS A 105 -6.94 -1.00 -8.20
N SER A 106 -7.94 -1.86 -8.35
CA SER A 106 -8.84 -1.84 -9.51
C SER A 106 -9.91 -0.74 -9.45
N GLU A 107 -10.42 -0.42 -8.27
CA GLU A 107 -11.58 0.46 -8.08
C GLU A 107 -11.20 1.86 -7.61
N VAL A 108 -9.97 2.09 -7.14
CA VAL A 108 -9.53 3.40 -6.64
C VAL A 108 -8.27 3.87 -7.37
N GLU A 109 -7.17 3.12 -7.28
CA GLU A 109 -5.87 3.54 -7.82
C GLU A 109 -5.91 3.69 -9.35
N LYS A 110 -6.32 2.63 -10.05
CA LYS A 110 -6.30 2.60 -11.52
C LYS A 110 -7.23 3.64 -12.15
N PRO A 111 -8.48 3.84 -11.70
CA PRO A 111 -9.33 4.91 -12.20
C PRO A 111 -8.75 6.31 -11.97
N LEU A 112 -8.14 6.57 -10.81
CA LEU A 112 -7.49 7.85 -10.52
C LEU A 112 -6.29 8.10 -11.45
N MET A 113 -5.47 7.08 -11.69
CA MET A 113 -4.28 7.18 -12.54
C MET A 113 -4.62 7.37 -14.02
N ASN A 114 -5.66 6.68 -14.50
CA ASN A 114 -6.05 6.68 -15.91
C ASN A 114 -7.09 7.76 -16.23
N PHE A 115 -7.48 8.58 -15.27
CA PHE A 115 -8.42 9.67 -15.52
C PHE A 115 -7.78 10.70 -16.47
N ARG A 116 -8.37 10.84 -17.66
CA ARG A 116 -7.94 11.78 -18.71
C ARG A 116 -6.47 11.61 -19.12
N GLU A 117 -6.06 10.42 -19.53
CA GLU A 117 -4.69 10.10 -19.98
C GLU A 117 -4.12 11.08 -21.04
N ASN A 118 -4.98 11.66 -21.88
CA ASN A 118 -4.58 12.61 -22.93
C ASN A 118 -4.60 14.09 -22.48
N PHE A 119 -4.91 14.39 -21.21
CA PHE A 119 -5.18 15.74 -20.73
C PHE A 119 -4.08 16.75 -21.08
N LYS A 120 -2.81 16.37 -20.89
CA LYS A 120 -1.66 17.23 -21.21
C LYS A 120 -1.63 17.63 -22.69
N LYS A 121 -1.97 16.71 -23.59
CA LYS A 121 -2.00 16.99 -25.03
C LYS A 121 -3.14 17.91 -25.38
N ASP A 122 -4.32 17.70 -24.78
CA ASP A 122 -5.49 18.51 -25.05
C ASP A 122 -5.36 19.93 -24.47
N MET A 123 -4.77 20.08 -23.29
CA MET A 123 -4.43 21.41 -22.73
C MET A 123 -3.45 22.18 -23.60
N LYS A 124 -2.46 21.50 -24.20
CA LYS A 124 -1.56 22.16 -25.17
C LYS A 124 -2.31 22.63 -26.41
N LYS A 125 -3.24 21.84 -26.96
CA LYS A 125 -4.04 22.26 -28.12
C LYS A 125 -4.91 23.47 -27.78
N CYS A 126 -5.53 23.45 -26.59
CA CYS A 126 -6.32 24.55 -26.05
C CYS A 126 -5.50 25.85 -25.95
N ASP A 127 -4.30 25.75 -25.38
CA ASP A 127 -3.36 26.88 -25.27
C ASP A 127 -2.97 27.44 -26.64
N HIS A 128 -2.58 26.58 -27.59
CA HIS A 128 -2.23 27.01 -28.95
C HIS A 128 -3.38 27.72 -29.65
N HIS A 129 -4.61 27.21 -29.53
CA HIS A 129 -5.79 27.82 -30.14
C HIS A 129 -6.01 29.27 -29.66
N ILE A 130 -5.99 29.50 -28.34
CA ILE A 130 -6.16 30.85 -27.77
C ILE A 130 -4.96 31.75 -28.10
N ALA A 131 -3.75 31.21 -28.08
CA ALA A 131 -2.53 31.95 -28.45
C ALA A 131 -2.56 32.43 -29.91
N ASP A 132 -3.04 31.59 -30.84
CA ASP A 132 -3.17 31.94 -32.24
C ASP A 132 -4.21 33.05 -32.47
N LEU A 133 -5.34 33.02 -31.76
CA LEU A 133 -6.32 34.12 -31.79
C LEU A 133 -5.73 35.42 -31.25
N ARG A 134 -4.94 35.36 -30.17
CA ARG A 134 -4.22 36.53 -29.64
C ARG A 134 -3.20 37.10 -30.62
N LYS A 135 -2.47 36.23 -31.33
CA LYS A 135 -1.53 36.65 -32.37
C LYS A 135 -2.23 37.33 -33.54
N GLN A 136 -3.39 36.81 -33.96
CA GLN A 136 -4.22 37.46 -34.98
C GLN A 136 -4.70 38.84 -34.53
N LEU A 137 -5.17 38.96 -33.29
CA LEU A 137 -5.59 40.24 -32.70
C LEU A 137 -4.45 41.26 -32.66
N ALA A 138 -3.25 40.85 -32.24
CA ALA A 138 -2.06 41.71 -32.24
C ALA A 138 -1.68 42.19 -33.66
N SER A 139 -1.80 41.31 -34.66
CA SER A 139 -1.59 41.67 -36.06
C SER A 139 -2.61 42.71 -36.56
N ARG A 140 -3.89 42.54 -36.21
CA ARG A 140 -4.94 43.53 -36.53
C ARG A 140 -4.68 44.87 -35.86
N TYR A 141 -4.25 44.87 -34.59
CA TYR A 141 -3.88 46.09 -33.87
C TYR A 141 -2.74 46.84 -34.58
N ALA A 142 -1.67 46.13 -34.99
CA ALA A 142 -0.57 46.74 -35.73
C ALA A 142 -1.04 47.36 -37.07
N ALA A 143 -2.00 46.74 -37.75
CA ALA A 143 -2.59 47.29 -38.96
C ALA A 143 -3.39 48.57 -38.71
N VAL A 144 -4.17 48.64 -37.61
CA VAL A 144 -4.88 49.85 -37.18
C VAL A 144 -3.89 50.99 -36.92
N GLU A 145 -2.82 50.74 -36.18
CA GLU A 145 -1.82 51.76 -35.86
C GLU A 145 -1.10 52.27 -37.12
N LYS A 146 -0.80 51.37 -38.06
CA LYS A 146 -0.25 51.77 -39.37
C LYS A 146 -1.23 52.64 -40.17
N ALA A 147 -2.51 52.29 -40.21
CA ALA A 147 -3.53 53.07 -40.90
C ALA A 147 -3.77 54.44 -40.23
N ARG A 148 -3.74 54.50 -38.89
CA ARG A 148 -3.84 55.75 -38.12
C ARG A 148 -2.69 56.69 -38.44
N LYS A 149 -1.46 56.17 -38.48
CA LYS A 149 -0.28 56.95 -38.87
C LYS A 149 -0.40 57.47 -40.30
N ALA A 150 -0.81 56.62 -41.24
CA ALA A 150 -1.01 57.01 -42.63
C ALA A 150 -2.08 58.10 -42.79
N LEU A 151 -3.21 58.00 -42.08
CA LEU A 151 -4.24 59.04 -42.07
C LEU A 151 -3.68 60.38 -41.56
N THR A 152 -2.96 60.34 -40.43
CA THR A 152 -2.32 61.54 -39.85
C THR A 152 -1.36 62.20 -40.84
N GLU A 153 -0.55 61.41 -41.56
CA GLU A 153 0.36 61.92 -42.60
C GLU A 153 -0.41 62.55 -43.78
N ARG A 154 -1.53 61.95 -44.21
CA ARG A 154 -2.35 62.49 -45.32
C ARG A 154 -3.15 63.73 -44.93
N GLN A 155 -3.58 63.84 -43.68
CA GLN A 155 -4.22 65.04 -43.15
C GLN A 155 -3.22 66.22 -43.14
N ARG A 156 -1.97 65.99 -42.70
CA ARG A 156 -0.91 67.01 -42.75
C ARG A 156 -0.56 67.44 -44.18
N ASP A 157 -0.46 66.50 -45.13
CA ASP A 157 -0.23 66.83 -46.55
C ASP A 157 -1.36 67.70 -47.14
N LEU A 158 -2.62 67.37 -46.82
CA LEU A 158 -3.77 68.16 -47.23
C LEU A 158 -3.73 69.58 -46.63
N GLU A 159 -3.39 69.70 -45.35
CA GLU A 159 -3.29 70.97 -44.64
C GLU A 159 -2.21 71.87 -45.24
N MET A 160 -0.99 71.33 -45.45
CA MET A 160 0.11 72.07 -46.09
C MET A 160 -0.24 72.55 -47.51
N LYS A 161 -0.88 71.70 -48.32
CA LYS A 161 -1.32 72.08 -49.67
C LYS A 161 -2.41 73.14 -49.67
N THR A 162 -3.29 73.11 -48.66
CA THR A 162 -4.31 74.14 -48.47
C THR A 162 -3.66 75.47 -48.11
N GLN A 163 -2.67 75.49 -47.22
CA GLN A 163 -1.88 76.68 -46.91
C GLN A 163 -1.12 77.22 -48.14
N GLN A 164 -0.60 76.36 -49.02
CA GLN A 164 0.05 76.80 -50.26
C GLN A 164 -0.89 77.55 -51.23
N LEU A 165 -2.18 77.23 -51.23
CA LEU A 165 -3.18 77.93 -52.05
C LEU A 165 -3.37 79.38 -51.59
N GLU A 166 -3.29 79.64 -50.28
CA GLU A 166 -3.38 80.99 -49.70
C GLU A 166 -2.20 81.88 -50.10
N ILE A 167 -1.03 81.28 -50.35
CA ILE A 167 0.20 81.99 -50.74
C ILE A 167 0.24 82.22 -52.27
N LYS A 168 -0.17 81.24 -53.08
CA LYS A 168 -0.11 81.33 -54.55
C LYS A 168 -1.25 80.55 -55.22
N LEU A 169 -2.25 81.30 -55.70
CA LEU A 169 -3.38 80.74 -56.43
C LEU A 169 -2.95 80.25 -57.82
N SER A 170 -3.17 78.97 -58.11
CA SER A 170 -2.90 78.35 -59.42
C SER A 170 -3.79 77.13 -59.61
N ASN A 171 -4.26 76.90 -60.85
CA ASN A 171 -5.01 75.70 -61.23
C ASN A 171 -4.28 74.40 -60.84
N LYS A 172 -2.94 74.41 -60.83
CA LYS A 172 -2.14 73.26 -60.39
C LYS A 172 -2.30 72.98 -58.89
N THR A 173 -2.30 74.03 -58.07
CA THR A 173 -2.46 73.93 -56.61
C THR A 173 -3.85 73.41 -56.24
N GLU A 174 -4.90 73.83 -56.96
CA GLU A 174 -6.27 73.33 -56.77
C GLU A 174 -6.39 71.82 -57.07
N GLU A 175 -5.83 71.35 -58.18
CA GLU A 175 -5.84 69.92 -58.51
C GLU A 175 -5.02 69.09 -57.51
N ASP A 176 -3.90 69.63 -57.01
CA ASP A 176 -3.09 68.98 -55.96
C ASP A 176 -3.83 68.85 -54.63
N ILE A 177 -4.66 69.84 -54.25
CA ILE A 177 -5.54 69.79 -53.08
C ILE A 177 -6.64 68.74 -53.28
N LYS A 178 -7.29 68.72 -54.44
CA LYS A 178 -8.33 67.73 -54.76
C LYS A 178 -7.78 66.30 -54.66
N LYS A 179 -6.56 66.08 -55.15
CA LYS A 179 -5.84 64.80 -55.04
C LYS A 179 -5.48 64.46 -53.60
N ALA A 180 -4.98 65.42 -52.81
CA ALA A 180 -4.65 65.21 -51.40
C ALA A 180 -5.90 64.90 -50.56
N ARG A 181 -7.02 65.59 -50.82
CA ARG A 181 -8.31 65.34 -50.17
C ARG A 181 -8.80 63.92 -50.44
N ARG A 182 -8.80 63.48 -51.71
CA ARG A 182 -9.16 62.10 -52.07
C ARG A 182 -8.29 61.07 -51.34
N LYS A 183 -6.97 61.31 -51.25
CA LYS A 183 -6.04 60.44 -50.53
C LYS A 183 -6.29 60.42 -49.00
N SER A 184 -6.66 61.55 -48.41
CA SER A 184 -7.01 61.63 -46.98
C SER A 184 -8.32 60.89 -46.69
N THR A 185 -9.34 61.06 -47.54
CA THR A 185 -10.60 60.31 -47.42
C THR A 185 -10.36 58.81 -47.53
N GLN A 186 -9.59 58.37 -48.53
CA GLN A 186 -9.24 56.96 -48.70
C GLN A 186 -8.49 56.39 -47.48
N ALA A 187 -7.57 57.15 -46.89
CA ALA A 187 -6.87 56.73 -45.68
C ALA A 187 -7.81 56.63 -44.46
N GLY A 188 -8.87 57.44 -44.42
CA GLY A 188 -9.94 57.34 -43.43
C GLY A 188 -10.76 56.06 -43.61
N ASP A 189 -11.17 55.75 -44.84
CA ASP A 189 -11.89 54.51 -45.17
C ASP A 189 -11.02 53.26 -44.87
N ASP A 190 -9.72 53.36 -45.12
CA ASP A 190 -8.76 52.30 -44.80
C ASP A 190 -8.63 52.08 -43.28
N LEU A 191 -8.57 53.17 -42.49
CA LEU A 191 -8.56 53.09 -41.04
C LEU A 191 -9.86 52.46 -40.52
N MET A 192 -11.02 52.89 -41.02
CA MET A 192 -12.32 52.33 -40.63
C MET A 192 -12.34 50.82 -40.87
N ARG A 193 -11.92 50.36 -42.06
CA ARG A 193 -11.82 48.94 -42.38
C ARG A 193 -10.85 48.18 -41.46
N CYS A 194 -9.70 48.77 -41.13
CA CYS A 194 -8.74 48.16 -40.21
C CYS A 194 -9.33 48.00 -38.79
N VAL A 195 -10.07 49.01 -38.32
CA VAL A 195 -10.76 48.98 -37.01
C VAL A 195 -11.85 47.91 -37.01
N ASP A 196 -12.65 47.79 -38.08
CA ASP A 196 -13.68 46.77 -38.18
C ASP A 196 -13.09 45.35 -38.09
N LEU A 197 -12.00 45.10 -38.84
CA LEU A 197 -11.30 43.80 -38.80
C LEU A 197 -10.64 43.52 -37.44
N TYR A 198 -10.18 44.56 -36.73
CA TYR A 198 -9.70 44.44 -35.36
C TYR A 198 -10.82 44.03 -34.41
N ASN A 199 -11.96 44.74 -34.46
CA ASN A 199 -13.11 44.44 -33.61
C ASN A 199 -13.65 43.03 -33.87
N GLN A 200 -13.73 42.60 -35.14
CA GLN A 200 -14.11 41.22 -35.48
C GLN A 200 -13.15 40.17 -34.89
N ALA A 201 -11.84 40.39 -35.00
CA ALA A 201 -10.85 39.50 -34.40
C ALA A 201 -10.93 39.50 -32.86
N GLN A 202 -11.23 40.65 -32.26
CA GLN A 202 -11.41 40.79 -30.82
C GLN A 202 -12.66 40.04 -30.33
N SER A 203 -13.80 40.21 -30.98
CA SER A 203 -15.04 39.50 -30.64
C SER A 203 -14.85 37.99 -30.75
N LYS A 204 -14.20 37.52 -31.83
CA LYS A 204 -13.90 36.09 -31.97
C LYS A 204 -13.01 35.58 -30.84
N TRP A 205 -11.93 36.29 -30.52
CA TRP A 205 -11.07 35.92 -29.39
C TRP A 205 -11.84 35.93 -28.06
N PHE A 206 -12.70 36.93 -27.84
CA PHE A 206 -13.50 37.07 -26.64
C PHE A 206 -14.47 35.90 -26.46
N GLU A 207 -15.27 35.56 -27.48
CA GLU A 207 -16.22 34.45 -27.43
C GLU A 207 -15.51 33.12 -27.16
N GLU A 208 -14.43 32.84 -27.88
CA GLU A 208 -13.62 31.62 -27.70
C GLU A 208 -12.95 31.57 -26.31
N MET A 209 -12.51 32.71 -25.78
CA MET A 209 -11.96 32.79 -24.43
C MET A 209 -13.02 32.44 -23.39
N VAL A 210 -14.22 33.02 -23.50
CA VAL A 210 -15.34 32.77 -22.58
C VAL A 210 -15.71 31.29 -22.59
N THR A 211 -15.98 30.71 -23.76
CA THR A 211 -16.39 29.30 -23.86
C THR A 211 -15.30 28.35 -23.37
N THR A 212 -14.05 28.61 -23.72
CA THR A 212 -12.90 27.80 -23.27
C THR A 212 -12.74 27.86 -21.75
N THR A 213 -12.88 29.04 -21.14
CA THR A 213 -12.77 29.17 -19.68
C THR A 213 -13.92 28.49 -18.92
N LEU A 214 -15.15 28.57 -19.44
CA LEU A 214 -16.29 27.85 -18.86
C LEU A 214 -16.11 26.34 -18.97
N GLU A 215 -15.53 25.87 -20.08
CA GLU A 215 -15.17 24.46 -20.21
C GLU A 215 -14.12 24.07 -19.17
N LEU A 216 -13.03 24.84 -19.01
CA LEU A 216 -12.01 24.58 -17.99
C LEU A 216 -12.60 24.54 -16.56
N GLU A 217 -13.55 25.43 -16.25
CA GLU A 217 -14.27 25.41 -14.97
C GLU A 217 -15.05 24.10 -14.80
N ARG A 218 -15.80 23.68 -15.83
CA ARG A 218 -16.51 22.39 -15.84
C ARG A 218 -15.56 21.21 -15.64
N LEU A 219 -14.40 21.24 -16.30
CA LEU A 219 -13.38 20.19 -16.16
C LEU A 219 -12.82 20.10 -14.74
N GLU A 220 -12.65 21.23 -14.07
CA GLU A 220 -12.17 21.26 -12.69
C GLU A 220 -13.23 20.74 -11.72
N VAL A 221 -14.50 21.10 -11.90
CA VAL A 221 -15.62 20.55 -11.12
C VAL A 221 -15.69 19.03 -11.29
N GLU A 222 -15.62 18.53 -12.52
CA GLU A 222 -15.63 17.09 -12.81
C GLU A 222 -14.44 16.37 -12.15
N ARG A 223 -13.24 16.97 -12.19
CA ARG A 223 -12.04 16.40 -11.54
C ARG A 223 -12.22 16.27 -10.04
N VAL A 224 -12.73 17.31 -9.38
CA VAL A 224 -12.97 17.30 -7.93
C VAL A 224 -14.03 16.26 -7.57
N GLU A 225 -15.11 16.19 -8.33
CA GLU A 225 -16.21 15.25 -8.08
C GLU A 225 -15.78 13.79 -8.29
N MET A 226 -14.99 13.52 -9.34
CA MET A 226 -14.42 12.20 -9.59
C MET A 226 -13.51 11.77 -8.44
N ILE A 227 -12.61 12.65 -7.96
CA ILE A 227 -11.74 12.33 -6.82
C ILE A 227 -12.59 12.07 -5.57
N ARG A 228 -13.58 12.92 -5.28
CA ARG A 228 -14.50 12.75 -4.15
C ARG A 228 -15.19 11.39 -4.19
N GLN A 229 -15.70 11.00 -5.37
CA GLN A 229 -16.35 9.71 -5.58
C GLN A 229 -15.41 8.53 -5.26
N HIS A 230 -14.17 8.54 -5.74
CA HIS A 230 -13.23 7.45 -5.51
C HIS A 230 -12.71 7.42 -4.06
N LEU A 231 -12.64 8.56 -3.37
CA LEU A 231 -12.39 8.60 -1.93
C LEU A 231 -13.57 8.03 -1.12
N CYS A 232 -14.81 8.30 -1.54
CA CYS A 232 -15.97 7.62 -0.96
C CYS A 232 -15.91 6.11 -1.19
N GLN A 233 -15.54 5.67 -2.39
CA GLN A 233 -15.33 4.24 -2.69
C GLN A 233 -14.26 3.63 -1.78
N TYR A 234 -13.13 4.31 -1.57
CA TYR A 234 -12.10 3.90 -0.63
C TYR A 234 -12.67 3.69 0.79
N THR A 235 -13.44 4.67 1.30
CA THR A 235 -14.01 4.55 2.65
C THR A 235 -15.05 3.43 2.76
N GLN A 236 -15.81 3.18 1.70
CA GLN A 236 -16.77 2.08 1.65
C GLN A 236 -16.05 0.73 1.68
N LEU A 237 -15.02 0.56 0.83
CA LEU A 237 -14.19 -0.65 0.81
C LEU A 237 -13.52 -0.91 2.14
N ARG A 238 -13.04 0.14 2.82
CA ARG A 238 -12.49 0.06 4.19
C ARG A 238 -13.52 -0.47 5.17
N HIS A 239 -14.72 0.13 5.19
CA HIS A 239 -15.78 -0.29 6.10
C HIS A 239 -16.22 -1.74 5.87
N GLU A 240 -16.43 -2.13 4.61
CA GLU A 240 -16.78 -3.52 4.25
C GLU A 240 -15.67 -4.50 4.65
N THR A 241 -14.41 -4.14 4.42
CA THR A 241 -13.26 -4.98 4.78
C THR A 241 -13.17 -5.20 6.29
N ASP A 242 -13.35 -4.13 7.08
CA ASP A 242 -13.33 -4.23 8.54
C ASP A 242 -14.48 -5.15 9.03
N MET A 243 -15.67 -5.07 8.42
CA MET A 243 -16.79 -5.97 8.71
C MET A 243 -16.48 -7.43 8.35
N PHE A 244 -15.89 -7.69 7.19
CA PHE A 244 -15.49 -9.05 6.81
C PHE A 244 -14.40 -9.59 7.73
N ASN A 245 -13.41 -8.76 8.09
CA ASN A 245 -12.34 -9.14 9.00
C ASN A 245 -12.89 -9.45 10.40
N GLN A 246 -13.88 -8.68 10.88
CA GLN A 246 -14.54 -8.98 12.15
C GLN A 246 -15.30 -10.32 12.11
N SER A 247 -15.86 -10.71 10.96
CA SER A 247 -16.59 -11.99 10.85
C SER A 247 -15.69 -13.23 10.89
N THR A 248 -14.38 -13.11 10.66
CA THR A 248 -13.45 -14.27 10.62
C THR A 248 -13.27 -14.96 11.98
N VAL A 249 -13.59 -14.28 13.08
CA VAL A 249 -13.50 -14.83 14.43
C VAL A 249 -14.77 -15.56 14.87
N GLU A 250 -15.90 -15.42 14.16
CA GLU A 250 -17.15 -16.10 14.53
C GLU A 250 -17.02 -17.64 14.59
N PRO A 251 -16.33 -18.32 13.65
CA PRO A 251 -16.09 -19.76 13.76
C PRO A 251 -15.23 -20.15 14.97
N VAL A 252 -14.28 -19.28 15.37
CA VAL A 252 -13.45 -19.48 16.57
C VAL A 252 -14.33 -19.44 17.81
N ASP A 253 -15.18 -18.42 17.95
CA ASP A 253 -16.12 -18.30 19.07
C ASP A 253 -17.07 -19.51 19.16
N GLN A 254 -17.54 -20.01 18.02
CA GLN A 254 -18.41 -21.19 17.97
C GLN A 254 -17.70 -22.45 18.49
N LEU A 255 -16.42 -22.64 18.19
CA LEU A 255 -15.64 -23.79 18.69
C LEU A 255 -15.23 -23.60 20.15
N LEU A 256 -14.85 -22.40 20.56
CA LEU A 256 -14.53 -22.11 21.96
C LEU A 256 -15.70 -22.43 22.90
N ARG A 257 -16.94 -22.15 22.48
CA ARG A 257 -18.17 -22.52 23.23
C ARG A 257 -18.39 -24.03 23.33
N LYS A 258 -17.76 -24.84 22.46
CA LYS A 258 -17.86 -26.30 22.45
C LYS A 258 -16.73 -26.99 23.21
N VAL A 259 -15.73 -26.24 23.69
CA VAL A 259 -14.62 -26.79 24.48
C VAL A 259 -15.15 -27.40 25.77
N ASP A 260 -14.88 -28.69 25.98
CA ASP A 260 -15.33 -29.45 27.13
C ASP A 260 -14.16 -30.19 27.79
N PRO A 261 -13.61 -29.65 28.90
CA PRO A 261 -12.48 -30.27 29.59
C PRO A 261 -12.75 -31.69 30.08
N ALA A 262 -14.00 -32.06 30.37
CA ALA A 262 -14.34 -33.41 30.83
C ALA A 262 -14.24 -34.42 29.69
N LYS A 263 -14.77 -34.07 28.51
CA LYS A 263 -14.66 -34.89 27.30
C LYS A 263 -13.23 -35.02 26.82
N ASP A 264 -12.48 -33.92 26.80
CA ASP A 264 -11.07 -33.93 26.40
C ASP A 264 -10.24 -34.85 27.32
N ARG A 265 -10.48 -34.77 28.64
CA ARG A 265 -9.86 -35.68 29.62
C ARG A 265 -10.29 -37.14 29.40
N GLU A 266 -11.57 -37.39 29.14
CA GLU A 266 -12.09 -38.74 28.88
C GLU A 266 -11.44 -39.36 27.65
N LEU A 267 -11.37 -38.62 26.54
CA LEU A 267 -10.70 -39.05 25.30
C LEU A 267 -9.25 -39.45 25.57
N TRP A 268 -8.50 -38.58 26.27
CA TRP A 268 -7.10 -38.84 26.58
C TRP A 268 -6.91 -40.06 27.49
N VAL A 269 -7.68 -40.16 28.58
CA VAL A 269 -7.59 -41.31 29.50
C VAL A 269 -8.00 -42.60 28.81
N ARG A 270 -9.02 -42.58 27.94
CA ARG A 270 -9.47 -43.78 27.21
C ARG A 270 -8.37 -44.37 26.35
N GLU A 271 -7.58 -43.51 25.71
CA GLU A 271 -6.47 -43.90 24.84
C GLU A 271 -5.21 -44.29 25.62
N HIS A 272 -4.90 -43.60 26.73
CA HIS A 272 -3.62 -43.71 27.42
C HIS A 272 -3.67 -44.42 28.79
N LYS A 273 -4.82 -44.97 29.21
CA LYS A 273 -4.96 -45.66 30.52
C LYS A 273 -3.99 -46.86 30.63
N THR A 274 -3.39 -47.02 31.81
CA THR A 274 -2.46 -48.13 32.13
C THR A 274 -3.11 -49.26 32.92
N GLY A 275 -4.41 -49.15 33.23
CA GLY A 275 -5.16 -50.10 34.04
C GLY A 275 -6.32 -49.42 34.77
N ASN A 276 -7.33 -50.19 35.17
CA ASN A 276 -8.49 -49.70 35.92
C ASN A 276 -8.71 -50.43 37.25
N ILE A 277 -7.76 -51.30 37.64
CA ILE A 277 -7.77 -52.04 38.91
C ILE A 277 -6.87 -51.30 39.90
N ARG A 278 -7.40 -51.08 41.12
CA ARG A 278 -6.63 -50.47 42.21
C ARG A 278 -5.80 -51.54 42.93
N PRO A 279 -4.57 -51.22 43.39
CA PRO A 279 -3.80 -52.13 44.22
C PRO A 279 -4.58 -52.56 45.48
N VAL A 280 -4.30 -53.77 45.96
CA VAL A 280 -4.85 -54.34 47.21
C VAL A 280 -3.72 -54.79 48.12
N ASP A 281 -4.01 -54.91 49.41
CA ASP A 281 -3.06 -55.36 50.42
C ASP A 281 -2.72 -56.84 50.23
N MET A 282 -1.50 -57.23 50.61
CA MET A 282 -1.02 -58.61 50.56
C MET A 282 -1.54 -59.39 51.77
N GLU A 283 -2.13 -60.56 51.55
CA GLU A 283 -2.58 -61.45 52.64
C GLU A 283 -1.37 -62.04 53.38
N ILE A 284 -1.50 -62.16 54.71
CA ILE A 284 -0.48 -62.73 55.62
C ILE A 284 -0.79 -64.19 55.87
#